data_AF-A0A522NU63-F1
#
_entry.id   AF-A0A522NU63-F1
#
_cell.length_a   1.000
_cell.length_b   1.000
_cell.length_c   1.000
_cell.angle_alpha   90.00
_cell.angle_beta   90.00
_cell.angle_gamma   90.00
#
_symmetry.space_group_name_H-M   'P 1'
#
loop_
_entity.id
_entity.type
_entity.pdbx_description
1 polymer ?
#
loop_
_entity_poly.entity_id
_entity_poly.type
_entity_poly.pdbx_seq_one_letter_code
_entity_poly.pdbx_strand_id
1 'polypeptide(L)'
;MPTRTRATRSTRRGRIVATVAAAFVACALALAPAAGASAHDYLVDSAPKANSVQTAPLKTVSLTFDDIVLDLSGNGSSALLQVTGPDGANTHYETSCPTIAGRVVSAPVALGPAGKYVITWQIVSADGHTVSGSFAFAYQPPAGTAAAAGSANRPTCGGAGSEPTRSDSTAAATAPNAQTTPTANSSSLGIVIAIAVVIIALAVIGVIVVLATARQRPAAPGATRKGPGPEPDDD
;
A
#
# COMPACT_ATOMS: atom_id res chain seq x y z
N MET A 1 46.48 59.00 10.65
CA MET A 1 45.49 57.94 10.33
C MET A 1 46.06 56.59 10.76
N PRO A 2 45.35 55.79 11.57
CA PRO A 2 45.56 54.35 11.56
C PRO A 2 44.29 53.63 11.12
N THR A 3 44.43 52.82 10.08
CA THR A 3 43.42 51.97 9.47
C THR A 3 43.06 50.84 10.43
N ARG A 4 41.79 50.75 10.88
CA ARG A 4 41.29 49.61 11.65
C ARG A 4 40.78 48.52 10.71
N THR A 5 41.53 47.42 10.60
CA THR A 5 41.10 46.22 9.88
C THR A 5 40.05 45.47 10.72
N ARG A 6 38.81 45.36 10.23
CA ARG A 6 37.70 44.68 10.91
C ARG A 6 37.75 43.18 10.58
N ALA A 7 38.12 42.35 11.56
CA ALA A 7 38.16 40.90 11.37
C ALA A 7 36.75 40.30 11.25
N THR A 8 36.49 39.64 10.11
CA THR A 8 35.26 38.93 9.79
C THR A 8 35.14 37.63 10.59
N ARG A 9 34.66 37.69 11.83
CA ARG A 9 34.24 36.51 12.63
C ARG A 9 32.73 36.29 12.52
N SER A 10 32.24 35.77 11.39
CA SER A 10 30.81 35.41 11.26
C SER A 10 30.55 34.08 10.54
N THR A 11 31.52 33.49 9.85
CA THR A 11 31.27 32.33 8.98
C THR A 11 31.12 30.98 9.70
N ARG A 12 31.72 30.82 10.90
CA ARG A 12 31.69 29.52 11.63
C ARG A 12 30.38 29.25 12.36
N ARG A 13 29.72 30.29 12.90
CA ARG A 13 28.46 30.13 13.64
C ARG A 13 27.29 29.81 12.72
N GLY A 14 27.24 30.43 11.53
CA GLY A 14 26.23 30.10 10.51
C GLY A 14 26.31 28.66 10.02
N ARG A 15 27.53 28.11 9.89
CA ARG A 15 27.74 26.72 9.49
C ARG A 15 27.23 25.71 10.52
N ILE A 16 27.48 25.95 11.81
CA ILE A 16 27.01 25.05 12.88
C ILE A 16 25.48 25.06 12.99
N VAL A 17 24.85 26.24 12.90
CA VAL A 17 23.38 26.36 12.93
C VAL A 17 22.75 25.66 11.72
N ALA A 18 23.33 25.83 10.53
CA ALA A 18 22.87 25.15 9.32
C ALA A 18 22.98 23.62 9.42
N THR A 19 24.07 23.09 9.99
CA THR A 19 24.22 21.64 10.18
C THR A 19 23.23 21.06 11.18
N VAL A 20 22.94 21.77 12.28
CA VAL A 20 21.97 21.33 13.28
C VAL A 20 20.56 21.36 12.71
N ALA A 21 20.19 22.43 11.99
CA ALA A 21 18.89 22.51 11.32
C ALA A 21 18.72 21.41 10.28
N ALA A 22 19.74 21.13 9.47
CA ALA A 22 19.71 20.04 8.48
C ALA A 22 19.57 18.66 9.14
N ALA A 23 20.28 18.40 10.25
CA ALA A 23 20.16 17.16 11.01
C ALA A 23 18.75 16.99 11.62
N PHE A 24 18.16 18.08 12.13
CA PHE A 24 16.82 18.07 12.70
C PHE A 24 15.75 17.79 11.63
N VAL A 25 15.87 18.42 10.46
CA VAL A 25 15.00 18.16 9.31
C VAL A 25 15.16 16.72 8.82
N ALA A 26 16.39 16.21 8.70
CA ALA A 26 16.62 14.81 8.30
C ALA A 26 16.00 13.81 9.29
N CYS A 27 16.12 14.05 10.60
CA CYS A 27 15.42 13.22 11.61
C CYS A 27 13.90 13.35 11.47
N ALA A 28 13.36 14.55 11.31
CA ALA A 28 11.92 14.75 11.14
C ALA A 28 11.37 14.01 9.91
N LEU A 29 12.09 14.00 8.78
CA LEU A 29 11.71 13.21 7.61
C LEU A 29 11.86 11.70 7.83
N ALA A 30 12.88 11.25 8.58
CA ALA A 30 13.07 9.83 8.89
C ALA A 30 12.00 9.26 9.84
N LEU A 31 11.39 10.12 10.67
CA LEU A 31 10.28 9.75 11.56
C LEU A 31 8.90 9.99 10.92
N ALA A 32 8.84 10.57 9.73
CA ALA A 32 7.58 10.69 9.01
C ALA A 32 7.09 9.26 8.67
N PRO A 33 5.83 8.91 8.97
CA PRO A 33 5.26 7.65 8.53
C PRO A 33 5.44 7.55 7.01
N ALA A 34 6.10 6.49 6.54
CA ALA A 34 6.08 6.19 5.12
C ALA A 34 4.62 5.96 4.74
N ALA A 35 4.04 6.88 3.96
CA ALA A 35 2.75 6.64 3.34
C ALA A 35 2.95 5.43 2.43
N GLY A 36 2.41 4.27 2.83
CA GLY A 36 2.41 3.09 1.98
C GLY A 36 1.72 3.48 0.67
N ALA A 37 2.44 3.41 -0.43
CA ALA A 37 1.80 3.49 -1.74
C ALA A 37 0.92 2.24 -1.86
N SER A 38 -0.41 2.44 -1.86
CA SER A 38 -1.36 1.36 -2.11
C SER A 38 -1.33 1.01 -3.59
N ALA A 39 -0.41 0.12 -3.97
CA ALA A 39 -0.25 -0.44 -5.31
C ALA A 39 -1.06 -1.73 -5.51
N HIS A 40 -2.24 -1.81 -4.89
CA HIS A 40 -3.08 -2.99 -4.98
C HIS A 40 -3.84 -2.94 -6.30
N ASP A 41 -3.87 -4.06 -7.05
CA ASP A 41 -4.57 -4.16 -8.32
C ASP A 41 -6.00 -3.64 -8.21
N TYR A 42 -6.34 -2.57 -8.91
CA TYR A 42 -7.72 -2.10 -9.05
C TYR A 42 -8.15 -2.18 -10.51
N LEU A 43 -9.46 -2.36 -10.69
CA LEU A 43 -10.05 -2.42 -12.02
C LEU A 43 -9.90 -1.07 -12.72
N VAL A 44 -9.15 -1.03 -13.83
CA VAL A 44 -8.95 0.18 -14.65
C VAL A 44 -9.82 0.18 -15.90
N ASP A 45 -10.19 -0.99 -16.40
CA ASP A 45 -11.06 -1.11 -17.56
C ASP A 45 -11.93 -2.38 -17.51
N SER A 46 -13.09 -2.32 -18.16
CA SER A 46 -13.96 -3.46 -18.36
C SER A 46 -14.72 -3.40 -19.68
N ALA A 47 -14.95 -4.57 -20.27
CA ALA A 47 -15.90 -4.78 -21.35
C ALA A 47 -16.86 -5.90 -20.92
N PRO A 48 -18.15 -5.62 -20.72
CA PRO A 48 -18.83 -4.32 -20.83
C PRO A 48 -18.38 -3.32 -19.77
N LYS A 49 -18.59 -2.02 -20.02
CA LYS A 49 -18.31 -0.96 -19.05
C LYS A 49 -19.29 -1.03 -17.88
N ALA A 50 -18.82 -0.73 -16.67
CA ALA A 50 -19.70 -0.59 -15.51
C ALA A 50 -20.84 0.40 -15.79
N ASN A 51 -22.06 0.01 -15.40
CA ASN A 51 -23.31 0.73 -15.58
C ASN A 51 -23.68 1.07 -17.04
N SER A 52 -23.04 0.42 -18.03
CA SER A 52 -23.38 0.60 -19.44
C SER A 52 -24.60 -0.23 -19.87
N VAL A 53 -25.18 0.16 -21.01
CA VAL A 53 -26.21 -0.61 -21.70
C VAL A 53 -25.59 -1.32 -22.89
N GLN A 54 -25.68 -2.64 -22.92
CA GLN A 54 -25.22 -3.50 -23.99
C GLN A 54 -26.40 -3.86 -24.89
N THR A 55 -26.38 -3.37 -26.12
CA THR A 55 -27.47 -3.59 -27.10
C THR A 55 -27.14 -4.67 -28.12
N ALA A 56 -25.90 -5.14 -28.17
CA ALA A 56 -25.46 -6.21 -29.05
C ALA A 56 -25.22 -7.51 -28.26
N PRO A 57 -25.39 -8.70 -28.88
CA PRO A 57 -25.04 -9.97 -28.25
C PRO A 57 -23.60 -9.98 -27.76
N LEU A 58 -23.42 -10.32 -26.49
CA LEU A 58 -22.12 -10.37 -25.82
C LEU A 58 -21.65 -11.82 -25.75
N LYS A 59 -20.42 -12.07 -26.21
CA LYS A 59 -19.79 -13.41 -26.19
C LYS A 59 -18.71 -13.56 -25.12
N THR A 60 -18.19 -12.45 -24.61
CA THR A 60 -17.07 -12.43 -23.68
C THR A 60 -17.21 -11.23 -22.76
N VAL A 61 -16.88 -11.42 -21.48
CA VAL A 61 -16.60 -10.34 -20.55
C VAL A 61 -15.11 -10.27 -20.27
N SER A 62 -14.56 -9.07 -20.10
CA SER A 62 -13.14 -8.88 -19.76
C SER A 62 -12.95 -7.74 -18.78
N LEU A 63 -12.02 -7.94 -17.85
CA LEU A 63 -11.59 -7.00 -16.82
C LEU A 63 -10.10 -6.74 -17.00
N THR A 64 -9.69 -5.47 -16.99
CA THR A 64 -8.28 -5.06 -17.02
C THR A 64 -7.92 -4.36 -15.72
N PHE A 65 -6.83 -4.80 -15.11
CA PHE A 65 -6.31 -4.28 -13.84
C PHE A 65 -5.11 -3.36 -14.08
N ASP A 66 -4.72 -2.53 -13.11
CA ASP A 66 -3.58 -1.63 -13.22
C ASP A 66 -2.22 -2.34 -13.22
N ASP A 67 -2.14 -3.57 -12.69
CA ASP A 67 -0.96 -4.44 -12.71
C ASP A 67 -1.32 -5.89 -13.11
N ILE A 68 -0.32 -6.77 -13.07
CA ILE A 68 -0.38 -8.17 -13.50
C ILE A 68 -1.23 -8.98 -12.51
N VAL A 69 -2.18 -9.75 -13.07
CA VAL A 69 -2.91 -10.77 -12.33
C VAL A 69 -2.13 -12.08 -12.34
N LEU A 70 -1.91 -12.67 -11.16
CA LEU A 70 -1.18 -13.92 -11.03
C LEU A 70 -2.06 -15.13 -11.38
N ASP A 71 -1.65 -15.87 -12.42
CA ASP A 71 -2.17 -17.21 -12.72
C ASP A 71 -1.38 -18.27 -11.94
N LEU A 72 -1.78 -18.51 -10.69
CA LEU A 72 -1.11 -19.47 -9.80
C LEU A 72 -1.36 -20.93 -10.20
N SER A 73 -2.41 -21.19 -11.00
CA SER A 73 -2.78 -22.55 -11.41
C SER A 73 -2.36 -22.88 -12.85
N GLY A 74 -1.88 -21.89 -13.61
CA GLY A 74 -1.49 -22.02 -15.02
C GLY A 74 -2.66 -22.34 -15.97
N ASN A 75 -3.89 -22.22 -15.48
CA ASN A 75 -5.12 -22.57 -16.20
C ASN A 75 -6.28 -21.60 -15.87
N GLY A 76 -5.96 -20.43 -15.31
CA GLY A 76 -6.93 -19.39 -14.96
C GLY A 76 -7.78 -19.66 -13.72
N SER A 77 -7.69 -20.83 -13.09
CA SER A 77 -8.49 -21.20 -11.91
C SER A 77 -8.11 -20.46 -10.62
N SER A 78 -7.02 -19.69 -10.61
CA SER A 78 -6.69 -18.76 -9.53
C SER A 78 -7.52 -17.47 -9.54
N ALA A 79 -8.29 -17.22 -10.61
CA ALA A 79 -9.26 -16.13 -10.68
C ALA A 79 -10.70 -16.65 -10.63
N LEU A 80 -11.58 -15.82 -10.08
CA LEU A 80 -13.03 -15.95 -10.18
C LEU A 80 -13.55 -14.83 -11.08
N LEU A 81 -14.39 -15.17 -12.05
CA LEU A 81 -15.14 -14.23 -12.87
C LEU A 81 -16.53 -14.81 -13.13
N GLN A 82 -17.54 -14.26 -12.47
CA GLN A 82 -18.92 -14.73 -12.51
C GLN A 82 -19.81 -13.66 -13.16
N VAL A 83 -20.77 -14.12 -13.97
CA VAL A 83 -21.76 -13.25 -14.63
C VAL A 83 -23.15 -13.79 -14.31
N THR A 84 -23.86 -13.10 -13.42
CA THR A 84 -25.21 -13.51 -13.02
C THR A 84 -26.28 -12.61 -13.64
N GLY A 85 -27.47 -13.16 -13.88
CA GLY A 85 -28.52 -12.50 -14.63
C GLY A 85 -29.56 -11.72 -13.82
N PRO A 86 -30.68 -11.35 -14.48
CA PRO A 86 -31.73 -10.52 -13.89
C PRO A 86 -32.51 -11.18 -12.74
N ASP A 87 -32.45 -12.50 -12.61
CA ASP A 87 -33.05 -13.30 -11.53
C ASP A 87 -32.18 -13.32 -10.25
N GLY A 88 -31.11 -12.52 -10.21
CA GLY A 88 -30.20 -12.40 -9.08
C GLY A 88 -28.96 -13.29 -9.24
N ALA A 89 -28.38 -13.72 -8.12
CA ALA A 89 -27.20 -14.57 -8.11
C ALA A 89 -27.50 -16.07 -8.32
N ASN A 90 -28.71 -16.41 -8.77
CA ASN A 90 -29.18 -17.80 -8.89
C ASN A 90 -28.78 -18.46 -10.21
N THR A 91 -28.62 -17.67 -11.28
CA THR A 91 -28.29 -18.17 -12.61
C THR A 91 -26.99 -17.56 -13.11
N HIS A 92 -26.06 -18.43 -13.47
CA HIS A 92 -24.75 -18.15 -14.06
C HIS A 92 -24.82 -18.14 -15.59
N TYR A 93 -24.11 -17.20 -16.21
CA TYR A 93 -24.08 -17.00 -17.66
C TYR A 93 -22.65 -17.02 -18.24
N GLU A 94 -21.63 -17.12 -17.39
CA GLU A 94 -20.30 -17.57 -17.80
C GLU A 94 -20.33 -19.04 -18.23
N THR A 95 -19.76 -19.34 -19.40
CA THR A 95 -19.86 -20.68 -20.01
C THR A 95 -18.60 -21.52 -19.83
N SER A 96 -17.51 -20.92 -19.35
CA SER A 96 -16.29 -21.64 -19.00
C SER A 96 -15.53 -20.89 -17.90
N CYS A 97 -14.45 -21.52 -17.43
CA CYS A 97 -13.49 -20.90 -16.55
C CYS A 97 -12.88 -19.63 -17.16
N PRO A 98 -12.47 -18.67 -16.31
CA PRO A 98 -11.77 -17.49 -16.77
C PRO A 98 -10.39 -17.84 -17.33
N THR A 99 -9.91 -16.98 -18.20
CA THR A 99 -8.53 -16.96 -18.69
C THR A 99 -7.84 -15.73 -18.14
N ILE A 100 -6.59 -15.89 -17.71
CA ILE A 100 -5.74 -14.80 -17.22
C ILE A 100 -4.64 -14.57 -18.28
N ALA A 101 -4.52 -13.34 -18.76
CA ALA A 101 -3.53 -12.92 -19.74
C ALA A 101 -2.87 -11.61 -19.30
N GLY A 102 -1.80 -11.72 -18.51
CA GLY A 102 -1.12 -10.57 -17.92
C GLY A 102 -2.06 -9.78 -17.00
N ARG A 103 -2.47 -8.59 -17.43
CA ARG A 103 -3.35 -7.68 -16.68
C ARG A 103 -4.84 -7.91 -16.93
N VAL A 104 -5.18 -8.85 -17.81
CA VAL A 104 -6.54 -9.06 -18.30
C VAL A 104 -7.09 -10.40 -17.80
N VAL A 105 -8.29 -10.38 -17.23
CA VAL A 105 -9.07 -11.57 -16.90
C VAL A 105 -10.34 -11.56 -17.74
N SER A 106 -10.62 -12.66 -18.44
CA SER A 106 -11.78 -12.77 -19.33
C SER A 106 -12.49 -14.10 -19.21
N ALA A 107 -13.80 -14.14 -19.43
CA ALA A 107 -14.59 -15.36 -19.51
C ALA A 107 -15.58 -15.29 -20.67
N PRO A 108 -15.79 -16.39 -21.41
CA PRO A 108 -16.87 -16.46 -22.38
C PRO A 108 -18.22 -16.48 -21.67
N VAL A 109 -19.21 -15.86 -22.30
CA VAL A 109 -20.57 -15.75 -21.78
C VAL A 109 -21.59 -16.05 -22.87
N ALA A 110 -22.74 -16.55 -22.45
CA ALA A 110 -23.94 -16.63 -23.27
C ALA A 110 -25.08 -16.03 -22.46
N LEU A 111 -25.46 -14.78 -22.75
CA LEU A 111 -26.46 -14.08 -21.94
C LEU A 111 -27.89 -14.57 -22.22
N GLY A 112 -28.72 -14.48 -21.19
CA GLY A 112 -30.14 -14.83 -21.22
C GLY A 112 -31.05 -13.66 -21.61
N PRO A 113 -32.20 -13.50 -20.93
CA PRO A 113 -33.15 -12.41 -21.19
C PRO A 113 -32.54 -11.02 -21.03
N ALA A 114 -33.20 -10.02 -21.63
CA ALA A 114 -32.90 -8.61 -21.36
C ALA A 114 -33.05 -8.31 -19.87
N GLY A 115 -32.18 -7.45 -19.34
CA GLY A 115 -32.22 -7.06 -17.93
C GLY A 115 -30.86 -6.68 -17.36
N LYS A 116 -30.79 -6.60 -16.03
CA LYS A 116 -29.57 -6.26 -15.30
C LYS A 116 -28.73 -7.52 -15.08
N TYR A 117 -27.46 -7.46 -15.48
CA TYR A 117 -26.47 -8.49 -15.21
C TYR A 117 -25.41 -7.94 -14.24
N VAL A 118 -24.84 -8.83 -13.43
CA VAL A 118 -23.79 -8.48 -12.46
C VAL A 118 -22.55 -9.29 -12.77
N ILE A 119 -21.43 -8.58 -12.92
CA ILE A 119 -20.10 -9.17 -13.01
C ILE A 119 -19.49 -9.11 -11.62
N THR A 120 -19.08 -10.27 -11.09
CA THR A 120 -18.36 -10.40 -9.82
C THR A 120 -17.02 -11.06 -10.07
N TRP A 121 -15.96 -10.55 -9.45
CA TRP A 121 -14.63 -11.10 -9.63
C TRP A 121 -13.85 -11.19 -8.32
N GLN A 122 -12.86 -12.08 -8.35
CA GLN A 122 -11.77 -12.13 -7.39
C GLN A 122 -10.49 -12.54 -8.13
N ILE A 123 -9.40 -11.81 -7.93
CA ILE A 123 -8.10 -12.07 -8.54
C ILE A 123 -7.00 -12.09 -7.47
N VAL A 124 -5.85 -12.66 -7.81
CA VAL A 124 -4.62 -12.53 -7.02
C VAL A 124 -3.73 -11.54 -7.74
N SER A 125 -3.42 -10.43 -7.08
CA SER A 125 -2.58 -9.36 -7.64
C SER A 125 -1.11 -9.74 -7.63
N ALA A 126 -0.29 -8.98 -8.35
CA ALA A 126 1.16 -9.21 -8.43
C ALA A 126 1.88 -9.21 -7.06
N ASP A 127 1.34 -8.50 -6.07
CA ASP A 127 1.89 -8.45 -4.70
C ASP A 127 1.44 -9.62 -3.80
N GLY A 128 0.57 -10.49 -4.32
CA GLY A 128 0.07 -11.69 -3.66
C GLY A 128 -1.24 -11.50 -2.88
N HIS A 129 -1.78 -10.29 -2.77
CA HIS A 129 -3.07 -10.07 -2.12
C HIS A 129 -4.24 -10.40 -3.06
N THR A 130 -5.34 -10.84 -2.46
CA THR A 130 -6.60 -11.03 -3.19
C THR A 130 -7.34 -9.70 -3.32
N VAL A 131 -7.84 -9.43 -4.53
CA VAL A 131 -8.69 -8.28 -4.83
C VAL A 131 -10.01 -8.80 -5.36
N SER A 132 -11.12 -8.30 -4.82
CA SER A 132 -12.47 -8.64 -5.28
C SER A 132 -13.28 -7.39 -5.57
N GLY A 133 -14.32 -7.56 -6.38
CA GLY A 133 -15.27 -6.51 -6.65
C GLY A 133 -16.47 -7.00 -7.46
N SER A 134 -17.40 -6.09 -7.69
CA SER A 134 -18.54 -6.33 -8.58
C SER A 134 -19.03 -5.04 -9.20
N PHE A 135 -19.64 -5.15 -10.39
CA PHE A 135 -20.42 -4.07 -10.99
C PHE A 135 -21.53 -4.65 -11.85
N ALA A 136 -22.51 -3.81 -12.19
CA ALA A 136 -23.62 -4.20 -13.06
C ALA A 136 -23.52 -3.58 -14.45
N PHE A 137 -24.14 -4.24 -15.43
CA PHE A 137 -24.46 -3.67 -16.74
C PHE A 137 -25.89 -4.06 -17.12
N ALA A 138 -26.52 -3.28 -18.00
CA ALA A 138 -27.82 -3.63 -18.56
C ALA A 138 -27.62 -4.31 -19.92
N TYR A 139 -28.41 -5.35 -20.20
CA TYR A 139 -28.44 -6.02 -21.50
C TYR A 139 -29.82 -5.79 -22.14
N GLN A 140 -29.83 -5.23 -23.34
CA GLN A 140 -31.02 -4.89 -24.13
C GLN A 140 -30.82 -5.32 -25.59
N PRO A 141 -30.76 -6.62 -25.87
CA PRO A 141 -30.55 -7.12 -27.23
C PRO A 141 -31.73 -6.78 -28.16
N PRO A 142 -31.53 -6.84 -29.49
CA PRO A 142 -32.62 -6.67 -30.44
C PRO A 142 -33.73 -7.71 -30.20
N ALA A 143 -34.97 -7.33 -30.51
CA ALA A 143 -36.10 -8.24 -30.43
C ALA A 143 -35.85 -9.51 -31.26
N GLY A 144 -36.22 -10.68 -30.72
CA GLY A 144 -36.00 -11.98 -31.37
C GLY A 144 -34.61 -12.59 -31.15
N THR A 145 -33.71 -11.93 -30.40
CA THR A 145 -32.44 -12.54 -30.00
C THR A 145 -32.68 -13.75 -29.09
N ALA A 146 -32.08 -14.89 -29.42
CA ALA A 146 -32.17 -16.10 -28.59
C ALA A 146 -31.54 -15.85 -27.21
N ALA A 147 -32.28 -16.16 -26.15
CA ALA A 147 -31.82 -16.06 -24.77
C ALA A 147 -31.23 -17.41 -24.33
N ALA A 148 -30.02 -17.39 -23.76
CA ALA A 148 -29.49 -18.56 -23.08
C ALA A 148 -30.25 -18.84 -21.77
N ALA A 149 -30.41 -20.11 -21.43
CA ALA A 149 -31.02 -20.52 -20.16
C ALA A 149 -30.13 -20.20 -18.95
N GLY A 150 -28.80 -20.13 -19.15
CA GLY A 150 -27.81 -20.07 -18.08
C GLY A 150 -27.64 -21.41 -17.36
N SER A 151 -27.00 -21.39 -16.20
CA SER A 151 -26.71 -22.55 -15.36
C SER A 151 -26.98 -22.24 -13.88
N ALA A 152 -27.50 -23.21 -13.13
CA ALA A 152 -27.63 -23.10 -11.67
C ALA A 152 -26.27 -23.15 -10.94
N ASN A 153 -25.22 -23.59 -11.63
CA ASN A 153 -23.87 -23.75 -11.07
C ASN A 153 -22.85 -23.03 -11.93
N ARG A 154 -21.88 -22.37 -11.28
CA ARG A 154 -20.69 -21.83 -11.93
C ARG A 154 -19.84 -22.95 -12.57
N PRO A 155 -19.07 -22.66 -13.62
CA PRO A 155 -18.07 -23.59 -14.16
C PRO A 155 -17.11 -24.07 -13.06
N THR A 156 -16.80 -25.36 -13.06
CA THR A 156 -15.81 -25.97 -12.17
C THR A 156 -14.40 -25.78 -12.75
N CYS A 157 -13.60 -24.96 -12.08
CA CYS A 157 -12.24 -24.61 -12.49
C CYS A 157 -11.22 -25.31 -11.59
N GLY A 158 -10.18 -25.89 -12.18
CA GLY A 158 -9.07 -26.50 -11.44
C GLY A 158 -9.27 -27.96 -11.01
N GLY A 159 -10.25 -28.67 -11.58
CA GLY A 159 -10.50 -30.08 -11.25
C GLY A 159 -9.62 -31.05 -12.04
N ALA A 160 -8.94 -31.96 -11.33
CA ALA A 160 -8.80 -33.33 -11.81
C ALA A 160 -10.20 -33.93 -11.93
N GLY A 161 -10.44 -34.72 -12.98
CA GLY A 161 -11.77 -35.09 -13.48
C GLY A 161 -12.78 -35.51 -12.40
N SER A 162 -14.04 -35.15 -12.64
CA SER A 162 -15.22 -35.53 -11.84
C SER A 162 -15.18 -37.00 -11.45
N GLU A 163 -14.90 -37.29 -10.18
CA GLU A 163 -15.24 -38.58 -9.61
C GLU A 163 -16.76 -38.60 -9.38
N PRO A 164 -17.49 -39.67 -9.75
CA PRO A 164 -18.94 -39.71 -9.58
C PRO A 164 -19.24 -39.75 -8.08
N THR A 165 -20.04 -38.80 -7.60
CA THR A 165 -20.55 -38.80 -6.23
C THR A 165 -21.45 -40.01 -6.03
N ARG A 166 -20.89 -41.10 -5.51
CA ARG A 166 -21.67 -42.22 -4.97
C ARG A 166 -22.17 -41.75 -3.60
N SER A 167 -23.46 -41.50 -3.51
CA SER A 167 -24.18 -41.36 -2.24
C SER A 167 -23.91 -42.59 -1.38
N ASP A 168 -23.28 -42.43 -0.21
CA ASP A 168 -23.55 -43.22 0.97
C ASP A 168 -22.85 -42.70 2.23
N SER A 169 -23.53 -42.91 3.36
CA SER A 169 -23.11 -42.90 4.76
C SER A 169 -23.22 -41.63 5.61
N THR A 170 -24.36 -41.57 6.30
CA THR A 170 -24.57 -41.46 7.75
C THR A 170 -23.36 -41.31 8.70
N ALA A 171 -23.58 -40.48 9.73
CA ALA A 171 -23.04 -40.46 11.10
C ALA A 171 -21.69 -39.77 11.40
N ALA A 172 -21.84 -38.56 11.96
CA ALA A 172 -21.26 -38.05 13.21
C ALA A 172 -19.82 -38.45 13.62
N ALA A 173 -18.95 -37.44 13.67
CA ALA A 173 -17.91 -37.33 14.69
C ALA A 173 -17.60 -35.84 14.97
N THR A 174 -18.04 -35.36 16.13
CA THR A 174 -17.63 -34.09 16.74
C THR A 174 -16.16 -34.18 17.15
N ALA A 175 -15.32 -33.28 16.67
CA ALA A 175 -13.94 -33.08 17.16
C ALA A 175 -13.75 -31.61 17.61
N PRO A 176 -12.94 -31.35 18.65
CA PRO A 176 -12.94 -30.07 19.36
C PRO A 176 -12.16 -28.98 18.62
N ASN A 177 -12.71 -27.77 18.72
CA ASN A 177 -12.11 -26.52 18.27
C ASN A 177 -10.82 -26.21 19.05
N ALA A 178 -9.65 -26.37 18.41
CA ALA A 178 -8.37 -25.89 18.92
C ALA A 178 -8.08 -24.52 18.30
N GLN A 179 -8.49 -23.47 19.01
CA GLN A 179 -8.17 -22.09 18.71
C GLN A 179 -6.66 -21.85 18.93
N THR A 180 -5.90 -21.75 17.85
CA THR A 180 -4.50 -21.29 17.88
C THR A 180 -4.50 -19.77 17.85
N THR A 181 -4.21 -19.17 19.00
CA THR A 181 -3.90 -17.76 19.17
C THR A 181 -2.72 -17.39 18.24
N PRO A 182 -2.79 -16.32 17.44
CA PRO A 182 -1.59 -15.80 16.80
C PRO A 182 -0.71 -15.20 17.89
N THR A 183 0.38 -15.88 18.23
CA THR A 183 1.52 -15.30 18.95
C THR A 183 1.96 -14.05 18.20
N ALA A 184 1.83 -12.90 18.86
CA ALA A 184 2.34 -11.63 18.35
C ALA A 184 3.86 -11.76 18.13
N ASN A 185 4.28 -11.62 16.89
CA ASN A 185 5.68 -11.67 16.49
C ASN A 185 6.43 -10.48 17.10
N SER A 186 7.22 -10.73 18.14
CA SER A 186 8.04 -9.75 18.88
C SER A 186 9.16 -9.09 18.06
N SER A 187 9.21 -9.34 16.76
CA SER A 187 10.28 -8.92 15.84
C SER A 187 10.22 -7.43 15.46
N SER A 188 9.05 -6.78 15.60
CA SER A 188 8.86 -5.36 15.26
C SER A 188 9.24 -4.41 16.41
N LEU A 189 9.00 -4.80 17.66
CA LEU A 189 9.33 -3.99 18.84
C LEU A 189 10.83 -3.83 19.06
N GLY A 190 11.63 -4.87 18.80
CA GLY A 190 13.08 -4.81 18.96
C GLY A 190 13.75 -3.80 18.02
N ILE A 191 13.28 -3.73 16.77
CA ILE A 191 13.79 -2.79 15.77
C ILE A 191 13.40 -1.36 16.13
N VAL A 192 12.15 -1.14 16.56
CA VAL A 192 11.67 0.20 16.97
C VAL A 192 12.42 0.71 18.20
N ILE A 193 12.67 -0.15 19.19
CA ILE A 193 13.44 0.20 20.39
C ILE A 193 14.90 0.51 20.01
N ALA A 194 15.51 -0.30 19.14
CA ALA A 194 16.88 -0.06 18.67
C ALA A 194 17.01 1.30 17.95
N ILE A 195 16.06 1.62 17.07
CA ILE A 195 16.00 2.91 16.37
C ILE A 195 15.83 4.06 17.36
N ALA A 196 14.92 3.93 18.34
CA ALA A 196 14.70 4.94 19.36
C ALA A 196 15.96 5.20 20.21
N VAL A 197 16.69 4.15 20.60
CA VAL A 197 17.94 4.27 21.36
C VAL A 197 19.02 4.99 20.57
N VAL A 198 19.17 4.67 19.28
CA VAL A 198 20.14 5.35 18.39
C VAL A 198 19.82 6.83 18.24
N ILE A 199 18.54 7.19 18.08
CA ILE A 199 18.11 8.59 17.96
C ILE A 199 18.43 9.36 19.25
N ILE A 200 18.12 8.78 20.42
CA ILE A 200 18.41 9.42 21.71
C ILE A 200 19.91 9.62 21.90
N ALA A 201 20.73 8.61 21.56
CA ALA A 201 22.18 8.70 21.64
C ALA A 201 22.74 9.84 20.77
N LEU A 202 22.26 9.97 19.53
CA LEU A 202 22.67 11.05 18.62
C LEU A 202 22.24 12.44 19.11
N ALA A 203 21.03 12.55 19.67
CA ALA A 203 20.55 13.80 20.26
C ALA A 203 21.41 14.25 21.45
N VAL A 204 21.77 13.31 22.34
CA VAL A 204 22.64 13.57 23.49
C VAL A 204 24.03 14.00 23.05
N ILE A 205 24.62 13.32 22.05
CA ILE A 205 25.92 13.71 21.48
C ILE A 205 25.85 15.13 20.90
N GLY A 206 24.79 15.46 20.17
CA GLY A 206 24.55 16.81 19.64
C GLY A 206 24.52 17.89 20.73
N VAL A 207 23.78 17.63 21.82
CA VAL A 207 23.70 18.55 22.98
C VAL A 207 25.08 18.71 23.65
N ILE A 208 25.82 17.61 23.85
CA ILE A 208 27.16 17.65 24.45
C ILE A 208 28.11 18.50 23.60
N VAL A 209 28.10 18.35 22.28
CA VAL A 209 28.94 19.14 21.36
C VAL A 209 28.58 20.62 21.42
N VAL A 210 27.29 20.96 21.49
CA VAL A 210 26.83 22.36 21.63
C VAL A 210 27.28 22.96 22.96
N LEU A 211 27.14 22.22 24.07
CA LEU A 211 27.56 22.68 25.39
C LEU A 211 29.09 22.80 25.51
N ALA A 212 29.84 21.86 24.94
CA ALA A 212 31.30 21.88 24.93
C ALA A 212 31.83 23.07 24.12
N THR A 213 31.24 23.35 22.96
CA THR A 213 31.61 24.51 22.13
C THR A 213 31.14 25.85 22.71
N ALA A 214 30.07 25.86 23.50
CA ALA A 214 29.62 27.04 24.25
C ALA A 214 30.55 27.38 25.43
N ARG A 215 31.16 26.35 26.06
CA ARG A 215 32.09 26.50 27.19
C ARG A 215 33.49 26.96 26.80
N GLN A 216 33.91 26.79 25.55
CA GLN A 216 35.22 27.23 25.05
C GLN A 216 35.32 28.74 24.77
N ARG A 217 34.55 29.60 25.45
CA ARG A 217 34.76 31.06 25.42
C ARG A 217 35.83 31.42 26.46
N PRO A 218 37.07 31.80 26.09
CA PRO A 218 38.04 32.30 27.08
C PRO A 218 37.61 33.67 27.64
N ALA A 219 37.73 33.84 28.95
CA ALA A 219 37.61 35.12 29.63
C ALA A 219 38.73 36.07 29.15
N ALA A 220 38.40 37.33 28.87
CA ALA A 220 39.38 38.33 28.46
C ALA A 220 40.25 38.76 29.67
N PRO A 221 41.57 39.03 29.49
CA PRO A 221 42.42 39.53 30.57
C PRO A 221 42.03 40.96 30.96
N GLY A 222 41.82 41.19 32.26
CA GLY A 222 41.55 42.52 32.81
C GLY A 222 42.73 43.46 32.62
N ALA A 223 42.46 44.62 32.01
CA ALA A 223 43.44 45.68 31.78
C ALA A 223 43.76 46.41 33.10
N THR A 224 45.05 46.53 33.38
CA THR A 224 45.67 47.37 34.41
C THR A 224 45.30 48.85 34.23
N ARG A 225 44.71 49.47 35.26
CA ARG A 225 44.47 50.92 35.30
C ARG A 225 45.72 51.63 35.84
N LYS A 226 46.42 52.29 34.92
CA LYS A 226 47.53 53.23 35.13
C LYS A 226 47.03 54.47 35.91
N GLY A 227 47.67 54.81 37.02
CA GLY A 227 47.36 56.02 37.81
C GLY A 227 47.87 57.32 37.17
N PRO A 228 47.47 58.50 37.68
CA PRO A 228 48.05 59.77 37.26
C PRO A 228 48.98 60.37 38.33
N GLY A 229 50.26 60.51 37.97
CA GLY A 229 51.06 61.76 37.98
C GLY A 229 51.35 62.53 39.27
N PRO A 230 52.42 63.36 39.30
CA PRO A 230 53.27 63.57 40.47
C PRO A 230 53.23 64.97 41.12
N GLU A 231 53.81 65.04 42.34
CA GLU A 231 54.58 66.13 43.01
C GLU A 231 53.91 67.48 43.38
N PRO A 232 54.50 68.32 44.27
CA PRO A 232 55.72 68.16 45.11
C PRO A 232 55.61 68.62 46.60
N ASP A 233 56.66 68.26 47.37
CA ASP A 233 57.37 68.87 48.52
C ASP A 233 56.66 69.78 49.57
N ASP A 234 56.93 69.51 50.86
CA ASP A 234 57.73 70.38 51.75
C ASP A 234 57.91 69.74 53.16
N ASP A 235 59.17 69.79 53.63
CA ASP A 235 59.80 69.66 54.98
C ASP A 235 59.11 68.93 56.16
#